data_AF-A0A6A6M4C9-F1
#
_entry.id   AF-A0A6A6M4C9-F1
#
_cell.length_a   1.000
_cell.length_b   1.000
_cell.length_c   1.000
_cell.angle_alpha   90.00
_cell.angle_beta   90.00
_cell.angle_gamma   90.00
#
_symmetry.space_group_name_H-M   'P 1'
#
loop_
_entity.id
_entity.type
_entity.pdbx_description
1 polymer ?
#
loop_
_entity_poly.entity_id
_entity_poly.type
_entity_poly.pdbx_seq_one_letter_code
_entity_poly.pdbx_strand_id
1 'polypeptide(L)'
;MSTNGNGSSFKMNLNEYMVTLEKPFGIRFGLSVDGKIFVHALKKGGNAERSRIVIVGDTLKKATNLSSGRIFVFSDFGDAQKMLLEKNGSFSLILERPFSPFPIHQLQVLSDIDLMFNRGRVSIATWNKAILSSNLKTSSEGSENSGFVAFSSKFLAPHGWKLLNDQNGYVESPAEKTLRPPVSPFVCVFPEGESKDGEWAYGSFPLDEYINALHRSKGELHYNHRLGTNYSKITEQIYVGSCIQTEADVEKLSNVGVTAVLNFQSRIEAENWGINSGSINESCQRFNILMINFPIKDTDSFDLRKKLPFSVGLLLRLLKKNHRVFVTCTTGFDRSPACVIAYLHWITDTSLHAAYNFVTGLHSCRPDRPAIAWATWDLVAMVEGGRHDGPATHAVTFVWKSQEGEDVSLVGDFTGSWKEPMKASHMGGPRYEVEVRLPQGKYYYKYIINGQWRHSTASPTERDERGNINNVIVVSDTASVRPSIQQQKKDANIIKVIERPLTENERFMLAKAARCIAFSVCPIRLTPK
;
A
#
# COMPACT_ATOMS: atom_id res chain seq x y z
N MET A 1 33.49 -17.24 28.99
CA MET A 1 33.63 -17.09 27.52
C MET A 1 32.23 -16.93 26.93
N SER A 2 31.76 -15.69 26.80
CA SER A 2 30.52 -15.33 26.12
C SER A 2 30.82 -15.18 24.63
N THR A 3 30.28 -16.07 23.81
CA THR A 3 30.37 -15.98 22.35
C THR A 3 29.36 -14.95 21.86
N ASN A 4 29.85 -13.75 21.52
CA ASN A 4 29.12 -12.75 20.76
C ASN A 4 28.80 -13.30 19.36
N GLY A 5 27.58 -13.81 19.18
CA GLY A 5 27.02 -14.10 17.88
C GLY A 5 26.68 -12.80 17.15
N ASN A 6 27.67 -12.20 16.50
CA ASN A 6 27.47 -11.11 15.55
C ASN A 6 26.88 -11.71 14.25
N GLY A 7 25.59 -12.05 14.28
CA GLY A 7 24.86 -12.39 13.07
C GLY A 7 24.74 -11.13 12.22
N SER A 8 25.63 -10.95 11.26
CA SER A 8 25.42 -9.98 10.19
C SER A 8 24.09 -10.33 9.51
N SER A 9 23.05 -9.57 9.81
CA SER A 9 21.82 -9.57 9.01
C SER A 9 22.23 -9.36 7.55
N PHE A 10 22.11 -10.40 6.73
CA PHE A 10 22.33 -10.29 5.29
C PHE A 10 21.23 -9.38 4.73
N LYS A 11 21.55 -8.09 4.59
CA LYS A 11 20.65 -7.08 4.04
C LYS A 11 20.59 -7.25 2.52
N MET A 12 19.68 -8.11 2.06
CA MET A 12 19.46 -8.34 0.62
C MET A 12 18.61 -7.19 0.05
N ASN A 13 19.14 -6.48 -0.95
CA ASN A 13 18.36 -5.49 -1.69
C ASN A 13 17.55 -6.22 -2.78
N LEU A 14 16.26 -6.40 -2.56
CA LEU A 14 15.36 -7.10 -3.50
C LEU A 14 15.17 -6.35 -4.84
N ASN A 15 15.62 -5.10 -4.92
CA ASN A 15 15.56 -4.32 -6.15
C ASN A 15 16.81 -4.48 -7.02
N GLU A 16 17.88 -5.09 -6.49
CA GLU A 16 19.10 -5.36 -7.25
C GLU A 16 19.01 -6.71 -7.94
N TYR A 17 19.37 -6.75 -9.22
CA TYR A 17 19.45 -7.97 -10.00
C TYR A 17 20.67 -7.96 -10.92
N MET A 18 21.12 -9.15 -11.30
CA MET A 18 22.26 -9.34 -12.19
C MET A 18 21.80 -9.87 -13.54
N VAL A 19 22.33 -9.31 -14.63
CA VAL A 19 22.11 -9.79 -15.99
C VAL A 19 23.44 -9.89 -16.72
N THR A 20 23.68 -11.01 -17.39
CA THR A 20 24.88 -11.20 -18.22
C THR A 20 24.53 -10.91 -19.66
N LEU A 21 25.23 -9.94 -20.27
CA LEU A 21 25.02 -9.50 -21.64
C LEU A 21 26.34 -9.53 -22.42
N GLU A 22 26.26 -9.91 -23.69
CA GLU A 22 27.39 -9.78 -24.61
C GLU A 22 27.40 -8.40 -25.26
N LYS A 23 28.60 -7.83 -25.44
CA LYS A 23 28.76 -6.60 -26.22
C LYS A 23 28.52 -6.84 -27.73
N PRO A 24 27.84 -5.92 -28.44
CA PRO A 24 27.22 -4.71 -27.92
C PRO A 24 25.96 -5.03 -27.09
N PHE A 25 25.87 -4.47 -25.88
CA PHE A 25 24.72 -4.63 -25.00
C PHE A 25 23.43 -4.13 -25.65
N GLY A 26 23.53 -3.08 -26.48
CA GLY A 26 22.35 -2.40 -27.02
C GLY A 26 21.66 -1.53 -25.97
N ILE A 27 22.42 -0.97 -25.04
CA ILE A 27 21.96 -0.04 -24.01
C ILE A 27 22.55 1.34 -24.29
N ARG A 28 21.70 2.37 -24.20
CA ARG A 28 22.11 3.77 -24.12
C ARG A 28 22.01 4.18 -22.66
N PHE A 29 23.13 4.60 -22.08
CA PHE A 29 23.19 5.01 -20.68
C PHE A 29 23.00 6.52 -20.56
N GLY A 30 22.33 6.96 -19.50
CA GLY A 30 22.20 8.35 -19.09
C GLY A 30 22.91 8.60 -17.77
N LEU A 31 23.52 9.78 -17.61
CA LEU A 31 24.07 10.26 -16.34
C LEU A 31 23.09 11.26 -15.73
N SER A 32 22.67 11.01 -14.49
CA SER A 32 21.84 11.94 -13.72
C SER A 32 22.68 13.02 -13.02
N VAL A 33 22.07 14.15 -12.63
CA VAL A 33 22.74 15.23 -11.86
C VAL A 33 23.26 14.75 -10.51
N ASP A 34 22.66 13.71 -9.92
CA ASP A 34 23.13 13.04 -8.70
C ASP A 34 24.22 11.99 -8.95
N GLY A 35 24.79 11.94 -10.17
CA GLY A 35 25.94 11.10 -10.51
C GLY A 35 25.61 9.63 -10.78
N LYS A 36 24.33 9.23 -10.73
CA LYS A 36 23.91 7.87 -11.03
C LYS A 36 23.82 7.63 -12.53
N ILE A 37 24.30 6.47 -12.96
CA ILE A 37 24.18 5.99 -14.33
C ILE A 37 22.94 5.11 -14.43
N PHE A 38 22.05 5.42 -15.37
CA PHE A 38 20.81 4.67 -15.56
C PHE A 38 20.61 4.29 -17.02
N VAL A 39 19.78 3.27 -17.25
CA VAL A 39 19.35 2.85 -18.59
C VAL A 39 18.43 3.92 -19.16
N HIS A 40 18.89 4.67 -20.17
CA HIS A 40 18.10 5.72 -20.82
C HIS A 40 17.23 5.16 -21.96
N ALA A 41 17.80 4.30 -22.80
CA ALA A 41 17.08 3.66 -23.90
C ALA A 41 17.72 2.32 -24.27
N LEU A 42 16.95 1.47 -24.94
CA LEU A 42 17.37 0.17 -25.44
C LEU A 42 17.32 0.16 -26.96
N LYS A 43 18.31 -0.44 -27.61
CA LYS A 43 18.32 -0.60 -29.07
C LYS A 43 17.34 -1.71 -29.45
N LYS A 44 16.45 -1.43 -30.41
CA LYS A 44 15.49 -2.42 -30.93
C LYS A 44 16.22 -3.63 -31.52
N GLY A 45 15.86 -4.84 -31.09
CA GLY A 45 16.53 -6.09 -31.42
C GLY A 45 17.88 -6.33 -30.73
N GLY A 46 18.32 -5.44 -29.85
CA GLY A 46 19.60 -5.53 -29.13
C GLY A 46 19.61 -6.58 -28.01
N ASN A 47 20.80 -6.95 -27.53
CA ASN A 47 20.96 -7.99 -26.51
C ASN A 47 20.22 -7.68 -25.20
N ALA A 48 20.25 -6.43 -24.74
CA ALA A 48 19.53 -5.98 -23.55
C ALA A 48 18.01 -6.04 -23.73
N GLU A 49 17.48 -5.64 -24.89
CA GLU A 49 16.05 -5.74 -25.16
C GLU A 49 15.60 -7.20 -25.24
N ARG A 50 16.36 -8.05 -25.97
CA ARG A 50 16.10 -9.49 -26.09
C ARG A 50 16.09 -10.21 -24.74
N SER A 51 16.85 -9.72 -23.76
CA SER A 51 16.83 -10.27 -22.41
C SER A 51 15.47 -10.12 -21.72
N ARG A 52 14.67 -9.10 -22.07
CA ARG A 52 13.41 -8.71 -21.40
C ARG A 52 13.53 -8.43 -19.89
N ILE A 53 14.75 -8.39 -19.36
CA ILE A 53 15.02 -8.20 -17.93
C ILE A 53 15.40 -6.74 -17.65
N VAL A 54 16.17 -6.12 -18.54
CA VAL A 54 16.61 -4.73 -18.44
C VAL A 54 15.48 -3.77 -18.79
N ILE A 55 15.20 -2.79 -17.93
CA ILE A 55 14.16 -1.79 -18.11
C ILE A 55 14.78 -0.38 -18.09
N VAL A 56 14.15 0.54 -18.82
CA VAL A 56 14.51 1.96 -18.77
C VAL A 56 14.29 2.52 -17.36
N GLY A 57 15.30 3.24 -16.86
CA GLY A 57 15.34 3.77 -15.50
C GLY A 57 16.08 2.90 -14.48
N ASP A 58 16.43 1.66 -14.83
CA ASP A 58 17.27 0.82 -13.97
C ASP A 58 18.66 1.48 -13.81
N THR A 59 19.16 1.54 -12.58
CA THR A 59 20.45 2.18 -12.24
C THR A 59 21.57 1.16 -12.29
N LEU A 60 22.63 1.43 -13.04
CA LEU A 60 23.82 0.59 -13.12
C LEU A 60 24.69 0.79 -11.88
N LYS A 61 24.90 -0.29 -11.10
CA LYS A 61 25.72 -0.27 -9.89
C LYS A 61 27.11 -0.83 -10.11
N LYS A 62 27.18 -2.00 -10.75
CA LYS A 62 28.44 -2.72 -10.98
C LYS A 62 28.39 -3.41 -12.33
N ALA A 63 29.55 -3.61 -12.92
CA ALA A 63 29.71 -4.48 -14.07
C ALA A 63 30.96 -5.34 -13.88
N THR A 64 30.89 -6.60 -14.23
CA THR A 64 32.04 -7.51 -14.19
C THR A 64 32.28 -8.02 -15.59
N ASN A 65 33.48 -7.79 -16.12
CA ASN A 65 33.90 -8.41 -17.37
C ASN A 65 34.32 -9.86 -17.08
N LEU A 66 33.60 -10.83 -17.64
CA LEU A 66 33.83 -12.25 -17.41
C LEU A 66 35.08 -12.78 -18.11
N SER A 67 35.56 -12.13 -19.18
CA SER A 67 36.78 -12.57 -19.88
C SER A 67 38.06 -12.09 -19.20
N SER A 68 38.04 -10.94 -18.53
CA SER A 68 39.21 -10.36 -17.84
C SER A 68 39.14 -10.45 -16.32
N GLY A 69 38.00 -10.85 -15.75
CA GLY A 69 37.74 -10.88 -14.31
C GLY A 69 37.68 -9.48 -13.66
N ARG A 70 37.75 -8.40 -14.45
CA ARG A 70 37.74 -7.02 -13.95
C ARG A 70 36.35 -6.63 -13.47
N ILE A 71 36.31 -6.08 -12.26
CA ILE A 71 35.09 -5.55 -11.64
C ILE A 71 35.13 -4.03 -11.74
N PHE A 72 34.09 -3.47 -12.35
CA PHE A 72 33.81 -2.04 -12.40
C PHE A 72 32.72 -1.74 -11.37
N VAL A 73 33.05 -0.90 -10.38
CA VAL A 73 32.06 -0.34 -9.45
C VAL A 73 31.83 1.10 -9.88
N PHE A 74 30.62 1.42 -10.29
CA PHE A 74 30.34 2.74 -10.86
C PHE A 74 30.10 3.75 -9.75
N SER A 75 31.14 4.53 -9.45
CA SER A 75 31.06 5.70 -8.58
C SER A 75 31.13 7.01 -9.35
N ASP A 76 31.72 7.00 -10.56
CA ASP A 76 31.84 8.15 -11.44
C ASP A 76 31.58 7.81 -12.93
N PHE A 77 31.48 8.85 -13.77
CA PHE A 77 31.27 8.71 -15.22
C PHE A 77 32.48 8.09 -15.95
N GLY A 78 33.68 8.26 -15.38
CA GLY A 78 34.92 7.76 -15.95
C GLY A 78 34.99 6.25 -16.01
N ASP A 79 34.53 5.59 -14.94
CA ASP A 79 34.50 4.14 -14.85
C ASP A 79 33.53 3.53 -15.86
N ALA A 80 32.40 4.21 -16.13
CA ALA A 80 31.46 3.84 -17.18
C ALA A 80 32.09 3.94 -18.57
N GLN A 81 32.85 4.99 -18.84
CA GLN A 81 33.51 5.15 -20.13
C GLN A 81 34.62 4.11 -20.35
N LYS A 82 35.39 3.76 -19.32
CA LYS A 82 36.37 2.67 -19.39
C LYS A 82 35.71 1.34 -19.73
N MET A 83 34.59 1.02 -19.07
CA MET A 83 33.81 -0.18 -19.41
C MET A 83 33.35 -0.14 -20.87
N LEU A 84 32.85 1.00 -21.37
CA LEU A 84 32.35 1.12 -22.74
C LEU A 84 33.46 1.05 -23.80
N LEU A 85 34.67 1.51 -23.50
CA LEU A 85 35.83 1.46 -24.40
C LEU A 85 36.36 0.02 -24.65
N GLU A 86 36.08 -0.94 -23.77
CA GLU A 86 36.46 -2.34 -23.99
C GLU A 86 35.66 -2.94 -25.15
N LYS A 87 36.34 -3.31 -26.24
CA LYS A 87 35.70 -3.59 -27.52
C LYS A 87 34.83 -4.84 -27.55
N ASN A 88 35.20 -5.93 -26.86
CA ASN A 88 34.49 -7.21 -26.89
C ASN A 88 34.56 -7.98 -25.55
N GLY A 89 33.45 -8.60 -25.14
CA GLY A 89 33.38 -9.45 -23.95
C GLY A 89 31.96 -9.69 -23.44
N SER A 90 31.80 -10.71 -22.60
CA SER A 90 30.57 -10.95 -21.83
C SER A 90 30.67 -10.25 -20.48
N PHE A 91 29.65 -9.46 -20.14
CA PHE A 91 29.62 -8.67 -18.91
C PHE A 91 28.42 -9.01 -18.06
N SER A 92 28.65 -9.24 -16.78
CA SER A 92 27.59 -9.31 -15.77
C SER A 92 27.33 -7.92 -15.23
N LEU A 93 26.18 -7.34 -15.56
CA LEU A 93 25.72 -6.04 -15.07
C LEU A 93 24.83 -6.24 -13.84
N ILE A 94 25.12 -5.51 -12.77
CA ILE A 94 24.26 -5.41 -11.59
C ILE A 94 23.49 -4.11 -11.68
N LEU A 95 22.17 -4.23 -11.81
CA LEU A 95 21.21 -3.15 -12.00
C LEU A 95 20.28 -3.06 -10.78
N GLU A 96 19.93 -1.85 -10.36
CA GLU A 96 18.94 -1.59 -9.31
C GLU A 96 17.69 -0.98 -9.92
N ARG A 97 16.54 -1.61 -9.68
CA ARG A 97 15.23 -1.12 -10.12
C ARG A 97 14.72 0.00 -9.21
N PRO A 98 14.31 1.15 -9.75
CA PRO A 98 13.72 2.21 -8.93
C PRO A 98 12.41 1.75 -8.28
N PHE A 99 12.14 2.23 -7.07
CA PHE A 99 10.90 1.92 -6.33
C PHE A 99 9.64 2.48 -6.99
N SER A 100 9.78 3.56 -7.75
CA SER A 100 8.70 4.12 -8.56
C SER A 100 8.97 3.82 -10.04
N PRO A 101 7.91 3.56 -10.84
CA PRO A 101 8.07 3.41 -12.27
C PRO A 101 8.77 4.62 -12.85
N PHE A 102 9.84 4.40 -13.60
CA PHE A 102 10.55 5.47 -14.27
C PHE A 102 9.61 6.12 -15.31
N PRO A 103 9.47 7.46 -15.35
CA PRO A 103 8.43 8.11 -16.15
C PRO A 103 8.81 8.18 -17.63
N ILE A 104 8.76 7.02 -18.30
CA ILE A 104 9.14 6.86 -19.72
C ILE A 104 8.35 7.82 -20.62
N HIS A 105 7.06 8.02 -20.33
CA HIS A 105 6.18 8.96 -21.05
C HIS A 105 6.70 10.41 -21.05
N GLN A 106 7.51 10.82 -20.06
CA GLN A 106 8.07 12.17 -19.98
C GLN A 106 9.33 12.33 -20.85
N LEU A 107 10.04 11.24 -21.15
CA LEU A 107 11.21 11.27 -22.03
C LEU A 107 10.84 11.44 -23.51
N GLN A 108 9.66 10.97 -23.93
CA GLN A 108 9.18 11.09 -25.31
C GLN A 108 8.79 12.53 -25.69
N VAL A 109 8.54 13.39 -24.70
CA VAL A 109 8.14 14.80 -24.90
C VAL A 109 9.36 15.73 -24.99
N LEU A 110 10.58 15.23 -24.72
CA LEU A 110 11.81 15.98 -24.95
C LEU A 110 12.10 16.01 -26.45
N SER A 111 11.98 17.18 -27.04
CA SER A 111 12.22 17.40 -28.46
C SER A 111 13.69 17.21 -28.81
N ASP A 112 14.03 16.93 -30.08
CA ASP A 112 15.43 16.88 -30.54
C ASP A 112 16.19 18.18 -30.21
N ILE A 113 15.48 19.30 -30.06
CA ILE A 113 16.01 20.61 -29.63
C ILE A 113 16.54 20.55 -28.18
N ASP A 114 15.87 19.84 -27.27
CA ASP A 114 16.36 19.61 -25.91
C ASP A 114 17.60 18.70 -25.90
N LEU A 115 17.74 17.81 -26.89
CA LEU A 115 18.93 16.99 -27.11
C LEU A 115 20.12 17.79 -27.69
N MET A 116 19.87 18.80 -28.53
CA MET A 116 20.90 19.64 -29.17
C MET A 116 21.71 20.50 -28.19
N PHE A 117 21.17 20.76 -26.98
CA PHE A 117 21.89 21.45 -25.90
C PHE A 117 23.19 20.78 -25.44
N ASN A 118 23.43 19.53 -25.85
CA ASN A 118 24.67 18.81 -25.54
C ASN A 118 25.83 19.04 -26.53
N ARG A 119 25.63 19.79 -27.62
CA ARG A 119 26.66 19.99 -28.67
C ARG A 119 27.60 21.18 -28.46
N GLY A 120 27.35 22.07 -27.49
CA GLY A 120 28.22 23.20 -27.17
C GLY A 120 28.57 23.25 -25.69
N ARG A 121 29.66 22.60 -25.28
CA ARG A 121 30.15 22.64 -23.88
C ARG A 121 31.44 23.45 -23.80
N VAL A 122 31.51 24.39 -22.86
CA VAL A 122 32.75 25.02 -22.36
C VAL A 122 32.83 24.75 -20.86
N SER A 123 33.98 24.31 -20.37
CA SER A 123 34.22 23.92 -18.97
C SER A 123 34.46 25.11 -18.05
N ILE A 124 33.85 25.14 -16.85
CA ILE A 124 34.20 26.05 -15.75
C ILE A 124 33.87 25.41 -14.37
N ALA A 125 34.64 25.76 -13.34
CA ALA A 125 34.66 25.10 -12.02
C ALA A 125 33.47 25.43 -11.09
N THR A 126 32.96 24.45 -10.32
CA THR A 126 31.96 24.66 -9.24
C THR A 126 32.20 23.74 -8.03
N TRP A 127 31.57 24.05 -6.89
CA TRP A 127 32.01 23.68 -5.52
C TRP A 127 31.44 22.38 -4.92
N ASN A 128 30.53 21.64 -5.58
CA ASN A 128 29.72 20.61 -4.90
C ASN A 128 30.20 19.13 -5.00
N LYS A 129 31.36 18.84 -5.62
CA LYS A 129 32.03 17.51 -5.64
C LYS A 129 31.23 16.28 -6.13
N ALA A 130 29.95 16.40 -6.49
CA ALA A 130 29.07 15.24 -6.73
C ALA A 130 29.05 14.76 -8.19
N ILE A 131 29.60 15.52 -9.12
CA ILE A 131 29.50 15.24 -10.56
C ILE A 131 30.94 15.22 -11.12
N LEU A 132 31.54 14.04 -11.23
CA LEU A 132 32.91 13.87 -11.74
C LEU A 132 32.90 13.03 -13.02
N SER A 133 33.54 13.54 -14.08
CA SER A 133 34.01 12.74 -15.23
C SER A 133 35.53 12.65 -15.16
N SER A 134 36.10 11.43 -15.18
CA SER A 134 37.55 11.23 -15.04
C SER A 134 38.39 11.93 -16.11
N ASN A 135 37.85 12.17 -17.30
CA ASN A 135 38.59 12.72 -18.44
C ASN A 135 38.76 14.24 -18.37
N LEU A 136 38.20 14.88 -17.33
CA LEU A 136 38.30 16.32 -17.08
C LEU A 136 39.02 16.61 -15.76
N LYS A 137 39.69 15.62 -15.16
CA LYS A 137 40.61 15.83 -14.03
C LYS A 137 41.88 16.51 -14.56
N THR A 138 42.28 17.61 -13.93
CA THR A 138 43.55 18.29 -14.24
C THR A 138 44.71 17.37 -13.87
N SER A 139 45.79 17.40 -14.67
CA SER A 139 46.95 16.51 -14.54
C SER A 139 47.91 16.85 -13.39
N SER A 140 47.53 17.74 -12.47
CA SER A 140 48.38 18.20 -11.37
C SER A 140 47.75 17.89 -10.02
N GLU A 141 48.47 17.12 -9.18
CA GLU A 141 48.04 16.62 -7.86
C GLU A 141 47.96 17.70 -6.74
N GLY A 142 47.62 18.95 -7.06
CA GLY A 142 47.54 20.00 -6.05
C GLY A 142 46.47 21.04 -6.35
N SER A 143 45.30 20.92 -5.69
CA SER A 143 44.15 21.85 -5.73
C SER A 143 43.47 21.97 -7.11
N GLU A 144 42.15 21.98 -7.35
CA GLU A 144 40.96 22.33 -6.56
C GLU A 144 39.70 21.87 -7.35
N ASN A 145 38.50 22.02 -6.77
CA ASN A 145 37.19 21.50 -7.21
C ASN A 145 36.83 21.61 -8.72
N SER A 146 36.32 20.52 -9.31
CA SER A 146 35.75 20.49 -10.67
C SER A 146 34.24 20.20 -10.66
N GLY A 147 33.51 20.79 -11.62
CA GLY A 147 32.07 20.63 -11.86
C GLY A 147 31.66 21.09 -13.27
N PHE A 148 30.37 21.16 -13.58
CA PHE A 148 29.85 21.56 -14.91
C PHE A 148 28.80 22.67 -14.77
N VAL A 149 28.77 23.63 -15.70
CA VAL A 149 27.64 24.56 -15.88
C VAL A 149 26.88 24.16 -17.13
N ALA A 150 25.57 23.96 -17.01
CA ALA A 150 24.67 23.72 -18.12
C ALA A 150 23.74 24.92 -18.28
N PHE A 151 23.65 25.46 -19.51
CA PHE A 151 22.69 26.51 -19.82
C PHE A 151 21.30 25.88 -20.02
N SER A 152 20.27 26.41 -19.37
CA SER A 152 18.88 25.98 -19.59
C SER A 152 18.05 27.15 -20.10
N SER A 153 17.40 26.95 -21.24
CA SER A 153 16.45 27.91 -21.82
C SER A 153 15.25 28.20 -20.92
N LYS A 154 14.97 27.35 -19.93
CA LYS A 154 13.92 27.58 -18.92
C LYS A 154 14.20 28.77 -18.02
N PHE A 155 15.45 29.25 -17.94
CA PHE A 155 15.85 30.40 -17.13
C PHE A 155 16.30 31.61 -17.98
N LEU A 156 16.11 31.56 -19.31
CA LEU A 156 16.38 32.69 -20.18
C LEU A 156 15.32 33.78 -19.95
N ALA A 157 15.77 34.97 -19.55
CA ALA A 157 14.90 36.14 -19.46
C ALA A 157 14.31 36.46 -20.85
N PRO A 158 13.11 37.07 -20.95
CA PRO A 158 12.43 37.33 -22.23
C PRO A 158 13.29 38.05 -23.28
N HIS A 159 14.25 38.87 -22.85
CA HIS A 159 15.18 39.57 -23.74
C HIS A 159 16.19 38.63 -24.41
N GLY A 160 16.62 37.57 -23.73
CA GLY A 160 17.50 36.56 -24.32
C GLY A 160 16.77 35.63 -25.28
N TRP A 161 15.46 35.44 -25.11
CA TRP A 161 14.62 34.76 -26.09
C TRP A 161 14.50 35.58 -27.39
N LYS A 162 14.31 36.90 -27.30
CA LYS A 162 14.32 37.79 -28.48
C LYS A 162 15.63 37.70 -29.26
N LEU A 163 16.77 37.73 -28.57
CA LEU A 163 18.10 37.68 -29.21
C LEU A 163 18.37 36.37 -29.95
N LEU A 164 17.77 35.25 -29.49
CA LEU A 164 17.91 33.92 -30.11
C LEU A 164 16.91 33.70 -31.26
N ASN A 165 15.72 34.29 -31.19
CA ASN A 165 14.68 34.18 -32.23
C ASN A 165 14.89 35.13 -33.41
N ASP A 166 15.64 36.21 -33.25
CA ASP A 166 15.89 37.18 -34.33
C ASP A 166 16.86 36.67 -35.42
N GLN A 167 17.31 35.40 -35.38
CA GLN A 167 18.22 34.85 -36.39
C GLN A 167 17.56 34.02 -37.51
N ASN A 168 16.29 33.62 -37.39
CA ASN A 168 15.48 33.13 -38.53
C ASN A 168 14.03 32.95 -38.06
N GLY A 169 13.11 33.74 -38.62
CA GLY A 169 11.73 33.81 -38.15
C GLY A 169 10.98 32.47 -38.17
N TYR A 170 10.47 32.05 -37.02
CA TYR A 170 9.38 31.08 -36.91
C TYR A 170 8.54 31.34 -35.64
N VAL A 171 7.24 31.11 -35.78
CA VAL A 171 6.12 31.59 -34.95
C VAL A 171 5.95 30.80 -33.64
N GLU A 172 5.57 31.49 -32.56
CA GLU A 172 5.17 30.92 -31.26
C GLU A 172 3.90 30.04 -31.33
N SER A 173 3.85 28.96 -30.55
CA SER A 173 2.59 28.29 -30.18
C SER A 173 2.36 28.36 -28.66
N PRO A 174 1.16 28.77 -28.18
CA PRO A 174 0.87 28.91 -26.75
C PRO A 174 0.17 27.68 -26.16
N ALA A 175 0.88 26.87 -25.37
CA ALA A 175 0.33 25.86 -24.42
C ALA A 175 1.53 25.18 -23.75
N GLU A 176 1.67 24.94 -22.45
CA GLU A 176 0.72 24.71 -21.37
C GLU A 176 1.48 24.96 -20.05
N LYS A 177 0.88 25.72 -19.13
CA LYS A 177 1.36 25.80 -17.73
C LYS A 177 0.95 24.51 -16.99
N THR A 178 1.73 23.44 -17.13
CA THR A 178 1.72 22.35 -16.14
C THR A 178 3.03 22.39 -15.36
N LEU A 179 2.94 22.63 -14.05
CA LEU A 179 4.00 22.36 -13.08
C LEU A 179 4.24 20.84 -13.08
N ARG A 180 5.12 20.37 -13.98
CA ARG A 180 5.52 18.96 -14.08
C ARG A 180 6.71 18.74 -13.15
N PRO A 181 6.70 17.74 -12.25
CA PRO A 181 7.86 17.44 -11.44
C PRO A 181 9.01 17.06 -12.40
N PRO A 182 10.23 17.57 -12.17
CA PRO A 182 11.33 17.32 -13.08
C PRO A 182 11.65 15.83 -13.05
N VAL A 183 11.60 15.16 -14.20
CA VAL A 183 12.56 14.07 -14.46
C VAL A 183 13.92 14.64 -14.04
N SER A 184 14.64 13.94 -13.17
CA SER A 184 15.95 14.39 -12.69
C SER A 184 16.74 14.91 -13.90
N PRO A 185 17.17 16.19 -13.90
CA PRO A 185 17.89 16.73 -15.05
C PRO A 185 19.07 15.80 -15.32
N PHE A 186 19.23 15.35 -16.56
CA PHE A 186 20.30 14.43 -16.92
C PHE A 186 21.44 15.21 -17.58
N VAL A 187 22.66 14.86 -17.21
CA VAL A 187 23.89 15.57 -17.56
C VAL A 187 24.36 15.22 -18.97
N CYS A 188 24.30 13.94 -19.34
CA CYS A 188 24.65 13.48 -20.68
C CYS A 188 24.04 12.10 -20.96
N VAL A 189 23.98 11.76 -22.24
CA VAL A 189 23.57 10.45 -22.72
C VAL A 189 24.67 9.93 -23.63
N PHE A 190 25.06 8.67 -23.45
CA PHE A 190 26.20 8.10 -24.16
C PHE A 190 25.91 6.66 -24.61
N PRO A 191 26.12 6.35 -25.90
CA PRO A 191 26.02 4.99 -26.41
C PRO A 191 27.34 4.23 -26.21
N GLU A 192 27.26 2.91 -26.32
CA GLU A 192 28.39 1.98 -26.27
C GLU A 192 29.36 2.08 -27.47
N GLY A 193 28.97 2.79 -28.53
CA GLY A 193 29.81 3.10 -29.70
C GLY A 193 29.07 3.95 -30.75
N GLU A 194 29.79 4.44 -31.77
CA GLU A 194 29.20 5.17 -32.91
C GLU A 194 28.42 4.23 -33.83
N SER A 195 27.18 3.88 -33.46
CA SER A 195 26.26 3.27 -34.44
C SER A 195 25.34 4.35 -35.00
N LYS A 196 25.58 4.73 -36.26
CA LYS A 196 24.82 5.78 -36.95
C LYS A 196 23.39 5.40 -37.34
N ASP A 197 22.98 4.12 -37.29
CA ASP A 197 21.61 3.73 -37.67
C ASP A 197 21.05 2.65 -36.73
N GLY A 198 20.12 3.04 -35.87
CA GLY A 198 19.35 2.10 -35.06
C GLY A 198 18.21 2.78 -34.32
N GLU A 199 17.00 2.23 -34.43
CA GLU A 199 15.84 2.69 -33.64
C GLU A 199 16.09 2.41 -32.16
N TRP A 200 16.10 3.47 -31.35
CA TRP A 200 16.16 3.38 -29.90
C TRP A 200 14.73 3.42 -29.36
N ALA A 201 14.41 2.43 -28.53
CA ALA A 201 13.11 2.28 -27.91
C ALA A 201 13.24 2.34 -26.38
N TYR A 202 12.11 2.56 -25.71
CA TYR A 202 12.05 2.54 -24.25
C TYR A 202 11.60 1.17 -23.69
N GLY A 203 11.95 0.10 -24.43
CA GLY A 203 11.55 -1.29 -24.16
C GLY A 203 10.51 -1.79 -25.17
N SER A 204 10.15 -3.08 -25.03
CA SER A 204 9.25 -3.78 -25.95
C SER A 204 7.75 -3.62 -25.62
N PHE A 205 7.42 -2.65 -24.78
CA PHE A 205 6.07 -2.45 -24.25
C PHE A 205 5.34 -1.40 -25.09
N PRO A 206 4.06 -1.60 -25.46
CA PRO A 206 3.26 -0.56 -26.09
C PRO A 206 3.14 0.63 -25.14
N LEU A 207 3.77 1.76 -25.50
CA LEU A 207 3.80 2.94 -24.63
C LEU A 207 2.40 3.49 -24.35
N ASP A 208 1.50 3.38 -25.33
CA ASP A 208 0.09 3.72 -25.18
C ASP A 208 -0.61 2.88 -24.10
N GLU A 209 -0.27 1.60 -23.99
CA GLU A 209 -0.81 0.73 -22.95
C GLU A 209 -0.29 1.12 -21.56
N TYR A 210 1.00 1.48 -21.46
CA TYR A 210 1.60 1.97 -20.22
C TYR A 210 0.96 3.30 -19.77
N ILE A 211 0.75 4.25 -20.70
CA ILE A 211 0.06 5.51 -20.42
C ILE A 211 -1.39 5.24 -19.99
N ASN A 212 -2.10 4.35 -20.68
CA ASN A 212 -3.44 3.94 -20.29
C ASN A 212 -3.48 3.26 -18.92
N ALA A 213 -2.48 2.44 -18.57
CA ALA A 213 -2.36 1.84 -17.25
C ALA A 213 -2.13 2.90 -16.16
N LEU A 214 -1.30 3.91 -16.42
CA LEU A 214 -1.13 5.06 -15.53
C LEU A 214 -2.43 5.88 -15.36
N HIS A 215 -3.22 6.01 -16.43
CA HIS A 215 -4.54 6.64 -16.34
C HIS A 215 -5.54 5.80 -15.53
N ARG A 216 -5.52 4.46 -15.68
CA ARG A 216 -6.36 3.56 -14.88
C ARG A 216 -5.99 3.58 -13.39
N SER A 217 -4.70 3.67 -13.08
CA SER A 217 -4.21 3.78 -11.71
C SER A 217 -4.28 5.20 -11.14
N LYS A 218 -4.63 6.21 -11.96
CA LYS A 218 -4.77 7.60 -11.54
C LYS A 218 -5.86 7.70 -10.47
N GLY A 219 -5.43 7.88 -9.22
CA GLY A 219 -6.30 7.96 -8.05
C GLY A 219 -6.30 6.70 -7.18
N GLU A 220 -5.55 5.65 -7.53
CA GLU A 220 -5.25 4.58 -6.57
C GLU A 220 -4.43 5.14 -5.41
N LEU A 221 -4.82 4.74 -4.20
CA LEU A 221 -4.13 5.14 -2.98
C LEU A 221 -2.95 4.20 -2.77
N HIS A 222 -1.73 4.76 -2.78
CA HIS A 222 -0.52 4.00 -2.53
C HIS A 222 -0.02 4.25 -1.11
N TYR A 223 0.11 3.18 -0.33
CA TYR A 223 0.70 3.25 1.00
C TYR A 223 2.22 3.06 0.92
N ASN A 224 2.97 4.10 1.30
CA ASN A 224 4.43 4.03 1.37
C ASN A 224 4.89 4.03 2.84
N HIS A 225 5.15 2.83 3.36
CA HIS A 225 5.56 2.62 4.74
C HIS A 225 6.83 3.40 5.13
N ARG A 226 7.76 3.64 4.20
CA ARG A 226 9.04 4.31 4.48
C ARG A 226 8.93 5.79 4.84
N LEU A 227 7.80 6.42 4.49
CA LEU A 227 7.57 7.83 4.82
C LEU A 227 7.22 8.03 6.30
N GLY A 228 7.08 6.94 7.07
CA GLY A 228 6.67 7.00 8.47
C GLY A 228 5.16 7.18 8.63
N THR A 229 4.77 7.59 9.83
CA THR A 229 3.36 7.78 10.18
C THR A 229 2.79 9.05 9.53
N ASN A 230 1.78 8.89 8.67
CA ASN A 230 1.04 9.99 8.07
C ASN A 230 -0.33 10.12 8.73
N TYR A 231 -0.75 11.34 9.07
CA TYR A 231 -2.05 11.60 9.68
C TYR A 231 -2.64 12.94 9.23
N SER A 232 -3.97 13.03 9.28
CA SER A 232 -4.73 14.25 9.08
C SER A 232 -5.53 14.60 10.34
N LYS A 233 -5.63 15.89 10.65
CA LYS A 233 -6.57 16.40 11.66
C LYS A 233 -7.96 16.46 11.03
N ILE A 234 -8.91 15.72 11.59
CA ILE A 234 -10.31 15.71 11.12
C ILE A 234 -11.15 16.72 11.91
N THR A 235 -10.98 16.75 13.23
CA THR A 235 -11.58 17.73 14.12
C THR A 235 -10.57 18.17 15.18
N GLU A 236 -10.92 19.11 16.06
CA GLU A 236 -10.05 19.51 17.19
C GLU A 236 -9.62 18.35 18.10
N GLN A 237 -10.43 17.29 18.17
CA GLN A 237 -10.16 16.14 19.03
C GLN A 237 -9.88 14.84 18.27
N ILE A 238 -10.06 14.79 16.94
CA ILE A 238 -9.95 13.55 16.16
C ILE A 238 -8.88 13.69 15.07
N TYR A 239 -7.93 12.76 15.10
CA TYR A 239 -6.91 12.56 14.07
C TYR A 239 -7.09 11.17 13.43
N VAL A 240 -6.81 11.04 12.13
CA VAL A 240 -6.84 9.77 11.39
C VAL A 240 -5.55 9.59 10.63
N GLY A 241 -4.99 8.38 10.64
CA GLY A 241 -3.75 8.11 9.92
C GLY A 241 -3.36 6.64 9.79
N SER A 242 -2.15 6.46 9.27
CA SER A 242 -1.45 5.18 9.13
C SER A 242 -0.83 4.72 10.45
N CYS A 243 -0.37 3.47 10.50
CA CYS A 243 0.18 2.86 11.71
C CYS A 243 1.39 3.61 12.26
N ILE A 244 1.50 3.63 13.58
CA ILE A 244 2.67 4.11 14.33
C ILE A 244 3.80 3.09 14.15
N GLN A 245 4.96 3.53 13.66
CA GLN A 245 6.05 2.62 13.31
C GLN A 245 7.20 2.65 14.32
N THR A 246 7.47 3.83 14.87
CA THR A 246 8.64 4.08 15.75
C THR A 246 8.26 4.91 16.97
N GLU A 247 9.12 4.92 17.99
CA GLU A 247 8.98 5.82 19.14
C GLU A 247 8.95 7.31 18.74
N ALA A 248 9.71 7.70 17.70
CA ALA A 248 9.68 9.05 17.17
C ALA A 248 8.27 9.45 16.64
N ASP A 249 7.49 8.48 16.16
CA ASP A 249 6.11 8.75 15.75
C ASP A 249 5.18 8.96 16.95
N VAL A 250 5.41 8.24 18.06
CA VAL A 250 4.68 8.45 19.32
C VAL A 250 4.97 9.84 19.87
N GLU A 251 6.24 10.26 19.86
CA GLU A 251 6.66 11.60 20.28
C GLU A 251 5.98 12.69 19.43
N LYS A 252 5.95 12.53 18.10
CA LYS A 252 5.23 13.45 17.20
C LYS A 252 3.75 13.56 17.55
N LEU A 253 3.08 12.44 17.84
CA LEU A 253 1.67 12.46 18.24
C LEU A 253 1.47 13.16 19.59
N SER A 254 2.37 12.93 20.55
CA SER A 254 2.38 13.62 21.84
C SER A 254 2.54 15.14 21.69
N ASN A 255 3.45 15.58 20.81
CA ASN A 255 3.70 17.00 20.53
C ASN A 255 2.49 17.72 19.91
N VAL A 256 1.68 17.01 19.12
CA VAL A 256 0.40 17.51 18.60
C VAL A 256 -0.72 17.45 19.66
N GLY A 257 -0.42 16.86 20.82
CA GLY A 257 -1.29 16.81 21.99
C GLY A 257 -2.24 15.62 22.00
N VAL A 258 -1.99 14.58 21.20
CA VAL A 258 -2.75 13.33 21.24
C VAL A 258 -2.58 12.70 22.62
N THR A 259 -3.70 12.29 23.22
CA THR A 259 -3.74 11.71 24.57
C THR A 259 -4.27 10.27 24.59
N ALA A 260 -4.84 9.81 23.48
CA ALA A 260 -5.31 8.45 23.31
C ALA A 260 -5.16 7.99 21.86
N VAL A 261 -4.89 6.71 21.65
CA VAL A 261 -4.81 6.07 20.34
C VAL A 261 -5.81 4.93 20.30
N LEU A 262 -6.64 4.91 19.25
CA LEU A 262 -7.52 3.80 18.93
C LEU A 262 -6.94 3.06 17.70
N ASN A 263 -6.35 1.90 17.94
CA ASN A 263 -5.63 1.13 16.93
C ASN A 263 -6.43 -0.09 16.48
N PHE A 264 -6.72 -0.15 15.18
CA PHE A 264 -7.44 -1.26 14.54
C PHE A 264 -6.51 -2.28 13.87
N GLN A 265 -5.20 -2.08 13.91
CA GLN A 265 -4.22 -3.03 13.38
C GLN A 265 -4.11 -4.25 14.29
N SER A 266 -4.05 -5.45 13.69
CA SER A 266 -3.76 -6.69 14.44
C SER A 266 -2.26 -6.82 14.75
N ARG A 267 -1.90 -7.67 15.71
CA ARG A 267 -0.48 -7.91 16.04
C ARG A 267 0.28 -8.53 14.85
N ILE A 268 -0.36 -9.45 14.14
CA ILE A 268 0.22 -10.10 12.96
C ILE A 268 0.42 -9.09 11.83
N GLU A 269 -0.55 -8.19 11.61
CA GLU A 269 -0.38 -7.11 10.65
C GLU A 269 0.82 -6.22 11.04
N ALA A 270 0.95 -5.84 12.31
CA ALA A 270 2.08 -5.03 12.76
C ALA A 270 3.43 -5.75 12.54
N GLU A 271 3.52 -7.03 12.88
CA GLU A 271 4.72 -7.85 12.68
C GLU A 271 5.11 -7.99 11.20
N ASN A 272 4.12 -8.16 10.30
CA ASN A 272 4.36 -8.21 8.85
C ASN A 272 4.95 -6.92 8.29
N TRP A 273 4.68 -5.78 8.92
CA TRP A 273 5.28 -4.49 8.59
C TRP A 273 6.56 -4.19 9.40
N GLY A 274 7.06 -5.15 10.19
CA GLY A 274 8.25 -4.96 11.01
C GLY A 274 8.06 -4.02 12.21
N ILE A 275 6.82 -3.80 12.63
CA ILE A 275 6.48 -2.90 13.75
C ILE A 275 6.50 -3.68 15.07
N ASN A 276 7.35 -3.26 16.00
CA ASN A 276 7.38 -3.83 17.34
C ASN A 276 6.28 -3.21 18.22
N SER A 277 5.12 -3.87 18.25
CA SER A 277 3.95 -3.42 19.04
C SER A 277 4.26 -3.26 20.54
N GLY A 278 5.19 -4.04 21.11
CA GLY A 278 5.58 -3.92 22.51
C GLY A 278 6.27 -2.59 22.79
N SER A 279 7.28 -2.26 21.97
CA SER A 279 8.03 -1.00 22.07
C SER A 279 7.13 0.23 21.87
N ILE A 280 6.18 0.17 20.93
CA ILE A 280 5.21 1.26 20.72
C ILE A 280 4.31 1.44 21.93
N ASN A 281 3.79 0.36 22.53
CA ASN A 281 2.94 0.46 23.73
C ASN A 281 3.71 1.07 24.92
N GLU A 282 4.95 0.65 25.14
CA GLU A 282 5.81 1.21 26.19
C GLU A 282 6.10 2.70 25.95
N SER A 283 6.38 3.09 24.70
CA SER A 283 6.57 4.49 24.35
C SER A 283 5.29 5.31 24.58
N CYS A 284 4.12 4.80 24.18
CA CYS A 284 2.84 5.45 24.47
C CYS A 284 2.63 5.64 25.98
N GLN A 285 2.96 4.66 26.81
CA GLN A 285 2.91 4.80 28.27
C GLN A 285 3.85 5.90 28.78
N ARG A 286 5.09 5.97 28.29
CA ARG A 286 6.05 7.03 28.65
C ARG A 286 5.53 8.43 28.31
N PHE A 287 4.86 8.57 27.17
CA PHE A 287 4.26 9.84 26.72
C PHE A 287 2.84 10.09 27.27
N ASN A 288 2.36 9.29 28.23
CA ASN A 288 1.00 9.38 28.79
C ASN A 288 -0.12 9.30 27.74
N ILE A 289 0.10 8.53 26.67
CA ILE A 289 -0.87 8.25 25.63
C ILE A 289 -1.58 6.92 25.92
N LEU A 290 -2.90 6.95 26.11
CA LEU A 290 -3.71 5.75 26.30
C LEU A 290 -3.85 4.99 24.99
N MET A 291 -3.17 3.84 24.84
CA MET A 291 -3.30 2.97 23.67
C MET A 291 -4.42 1.94 23.86
N ILE A 292 -5.39 1.93 22.94
CA ILE A 292 -6.48 0.95 22.88
C ILE A 292 -6.37 0.16 21.58
N ASN A 293 -6.07 -1.12 21.68
CA ASN A 293 -6.00 -2.04 20.54
C ASN A 293 -7.34 -2.77 20.38
N PHE A 294 -8.01 -2.57 19.26
CA PHE A 294 -9.24 -3.26 18.89
C PHE A 294 -9.16 -3.72 17.42
N PRO A 295 -8.49 -4.85 17.14
CA PRO A 295 -8.18 -5.26 15.77
C PRO A 295 -9.43 -5.44 14.89
N ILE A 296 -9.40 -4.86 13.69
CA ILE A 296 -10.37 -5.09 12.61
C ILE A 296 -9.59 -5.69 11.44
N LYS A 297 -10.05 -6.83 10.91
CA LYS A 297 -9.37 -7.54 9.82
C LYS A 297 -9.26 -6.64 8.59
N ASP A 298 -8.07 -6.52 8.04
CA ASP A 298 -7.84 -5.75 6.82
C ASP A 298 -8.62 -6.33 5.64
N THR A 299 -9.22 -5.47 4.82
CA THR A 299 -10.01 -5.83 3.62
C THR A 299 -11.25 -6.71 3.87
N ASP A 300 -11.70 -6.88 5.13
CA ASP A 300 -12.89 -7.64 5.48
C ASP A 300 -14.07 -6.70 5.83
N SER A 301 -14.92 -6.44 4.84
CA SER A 301 -16.12 -5.60 4.98
C SER A 301 -17.08 -6.07 6.07
N PHE A 302 -17.16 -7.39 6.31
CA PHE A 302 -18.08 -7.97 7.29
C PHE A 302 -17.54 -7.79 8.71
N ASP A 303 -16.25 -8.06 8.92
CA ASP A 303 -15.61 -7.81 10.20
C ASP A 303 -15.65 -6.32 10.56
N LEU A 304 -15.44 -5.44 9.57
CA LEU A 304 -15.59 -4.00 9.73
C LEU A 304 -17.04 -3.64 10.14
N ARG A 305 -18.05 -4.05 9.37
CA ARG A 305 -19.47 -3.82 9.67
C ARG A 305 -19.83 -4.23 11.11
N LYS A 306 -19.43 -5.44 11.51
CA LYS A 306 -19.73 -6.00 12.84
C LYS A 306 -19.06 -5.23 13.97
N LYS A 307 -17.84 -4.73 13.75
CA LYS A 307 -17.02 -4.07 14.78
C LYS A 307 -17.24 -2.55 14.86
N LEU A 308 -17.70 -1.91 13.80
CA LEU A 308 -17.93 -0.46 13.74
C LEU A 308 -18.77 0.08 14.91
N PRO A 309 -19.92 -0.52 15.30
CA PRO A 309 -20.70 -0.08 16.46
C PRO A 309 -19.89 0.06 17.75
N PHE A 310 -19.07 -0.94 18.05
CA PHE A 310 -18.23 -0.94 19.25
C PHE A 310 -17.07 0.07 19.13
N SER A 311 -16.43 0.13 17.96
CA SER A 311 -15.34 1.09 17.69
C SER A 311 -15.80 2.55 17.85
N VAL A 312 -16.99 2.88 17.33
CA VAL A 312 -17.58 4.22 17.49
C VAL A 312 -17.92 4.49 18.95
N GLY A 313 -18.42 3.48 19.68
CA GLY A 313 -18.68 3.60 21.12
C GLY A 313 -17.42 3.90 21.94
N LEU A 314 -16.29 3.25 21.62
CA LEU A 314 -14.99 3.55 22.23
C LEU A 314 -14.55 4.99 21.93
N LEU A 315 -14.62 5.40 20.65
CA LEU A 315 -14.25 6.75 20.24
C LEU A 315 -15.09 7.81 20.97
N LEU A 316 -16.41 7.64 21.02
CA LEU A 316 -17.31 8.54 21.75
C LEU A 316 -16.92 8.67 23.22
N ARG A 317 -16.56 7.57 23.87
CA ARG A 317 -16.21 7.56 25.30
C ARG A 317 -14.89 8.29 25.56
N LEU A 318 -13.89 8.10 24.70
CA LEU A 318 -12.63 8.83 24.77
C LEU A 318 -12.85 10.34 24.61
N LEU A 319 -13.64 10.74 23.61
CA LEU A 319 -13.96 12.14 23.35
C LEU A 319 -14.73 12.79 24.52
N LYS A 320 -15.68 12.07 25.13
CA LYS A 320 -16.39 12.53 26.35
C LYS A 320 -15.48 12.69 27.57
N LYS A 321 -14.36 11.97 27.62
CA LYS A 321 -13.31 12.14 28.65
C LYS A 321 -12.29 13.22 28.28
N ASN A 322 -12.60 14.02 27.25
CA ASN A 322 -11.77 15.10 26.75
C ASN A 322 -10.41 14.65 26.20
N HIS A 323 -10.32 13.40 25.73
CA HIS A 323 -9.13 12.94 25.02
C HIS A 323 -9.10 13.51 23.60
N ARG A 324 -7.90 13.91 23.16
CA ARG A 324 -7.57 14.03 21.74
C ARG A 324 -7.14 12.65 21.25
N VAL A 325 -7.89 12.10 20.30
CA VAL A 325 -7.83 10.70 19.88
C VAL A 325 -7.22 10.59 18.49
N PHE A 326 -6.20 9.76 18.35
CA PHE A 326 -5.67 9.33 17.05
C PHE A 326 -6.23 7.95 16.69
N VAL A 327 -6.99 7.88 15.61
CA VAL A 327 -7.59 6.64 15.11
C VAL A 327 -6.73 6.10 13.96
N THR A 328 -6.19 4.90 14.13
CA THR A 328 -5.21 4.33 13.19
C THR A 328 -5.53 2.90 12.79
N CYS A 329 -5.14 2.54 11.58
CA CYS A 329 -5.02 1.16 11.11
C CYS A 329 -3.64 1.01 10.45
N THR A 330 -3.44 0.07 9.52
CA THR A 330 -2.16 -0.06 8.81
C THR A 330 -1.90 1.14 7.89
N THR A 331 -2.78 1.37 6.92
CA THR A 331 -2.55 2.36 5.84
C THR A 331 -3.18 3.72 6.12
N GLY A 332 -4.21 3.77 6.98
CA GLY A 332 -5.04 4.96 7.16
C GLY A 332 -6.14 5.13 6.11
N PHE A 333 -6.29 4.21 5.16
CA PHE A 333 -7.18 4.42 4.00
C PHE A 333 -8.60 3.86 4.14
N ASP A 334 -8.82 2.91 5.05
CA ASP A 334 -10.09 2.18 5.14
C ASP A 334 -10.66 2.10 6.56
N ARG A 335 -10.16 1.16 7.39
CA ARG A 335 -10.70 0.88 8.73
C ARG A 335 -10.76 2.11 9.67
N SER A 336 -9.68 2.89 9.75
CA SER A 336 -9.63 4.09 10.60
C SER A 336 -10.57 5.21 10.15
N PRO A 337 -10.55 5.66 8.88
CA PRO A 337 -11.51 6.66 8.42
C PRO A 337 -12.95 6.15 8.43
N ALA A 338 -13.20 4.85 8.21
CA ALA A 338 -14.54 4.27 8.31
C ALA A 338 -15.15 4.44 9.71
N CYS A 339 -14.36 4.22 10.77
CA CYS A 339 -14.82 4.46 12.14
C CYS A 339 -15.14 5.94 12.41
N VAL A 340 -14.33 6.87 11.89
CA VAL A 340 -14.55 8.30 12.09
C VAL A 340 -15.77 8.80 11.31
N ILE A 341 -15.96 8.33 10.08
CA ILE A 341 -17.16 8.62 9.28
C ILE A 341 -18.40 8.07 9.98
N ALA A 342 -18.35 6.83 10.49
CA ALA A 342 -19.46 6.24 11.25
C ALA A 342 -19.77 7.05 12.52
N TYR A 343 -18.76 7.54 13.24
CA TYR A 343 -18.96 8.43 14.40
C TYR A 343 -19.67 9.73 14.02
N LEU A 344 -19.22 10.42 12.98
CA LEU A 344 -19.87 11.66 12.52
C LEU A 344 -21.30 11.40 12.03
N HIS A 345 -21.53 10.24 11.40
CA HIS A 345 -22.84 9.87 10.92
C HIS A 345 -23.82 9.54 12.07
N TRP A 346 -23.38 8.77 13.06
CA TRP A 346 -24.26 8.23 14.10
C TRP A 346 -24.43 9.14 15.32
N ILE A 347 -23.42 9.97 15.62
CA ILE A 347 -23.39 10.77 16.84
C ILE A 347 -23.62 12.26 16.58
N THR A 348 -23.07 12.81 15.50
CA THR A 348 -23.12 14.26 15.23
C THR A 348 -24.22 14.67 14.24
N ASP A 349 -25.19 13.77 13.99
CA ASP A 349 -26.36 13.99 13.14
C ASP A 349 -26.04 14.37 11.67
N THR A 350 -24.86 13.97 11.19
CA THR A 350 -24.42 14.21 9.82
C THR A 350 -24.98 13.12 8.90
N SER A 351 -25.40 13.45 7.67
CA SER A 351 -25.71 12.40 6.69
C SER A 351 -24.44 11.59 6.33
N LEU A 352 -24.60 10.31 6.00
CA LEU A 352 -23.47 9.46 5.61
C LEU A 352 -22.66 10.07 4.45
N HIS A 353 -23.35 10.63 3.45
CA HIS A 353 -22.69 11.27 2.31
C HIS A 353 -21.84 12.48 2.72
N ALA A 354 -22.39 13.36 3.55
CA ALA A 354 -21.66 14.55 4.01
C ALA A 354 -20.48 14.18 4.92
N ALA A 355 -20.67 13.23 5.85
CA ALA A 355 -19.58 12.72 6.70
C ALA A 355 -18.46 12.08 5.87
N TYR A 356 -18.82 11.29 4.85
CA TYR A 356 -17.86 10.64 3.95
C TYR A 356 -17.05 11.67 3.15
N ASN A 357 -17.71 12.65 2.54
CA ASN A 357 -17.04 13.69 1.76
C ASN A 357 -16.17 14.60 2.65
N PHE A 358 -16.61 14.88 3.87
CA PHE A 358 -15.84 15.68 4.83
C PHE A 358 -14.52 15.00 5.19
N VAL A 359 -14.56 13.71 5.56
CA VAL A 359 -13.34 12.97 5.92
C VAL A 359 -12.44 12.75 4.71
N THR A 360 -12.99 12.35 3.56
CA THR A 360 -12.20 12.12 2.33
C THR A 360 -11.63 13.41 1.73
N GLY A 361 -12.25 14.57 2.00
CA GLY A 361 -11.72 15.88 1.65
C GLY A 361 -10.51 16.32 2.50
N LEU A 362 -10.42 15.85 3.74
CA LEU A 362 -9.31 16.19 4.67
C LEU A 362 -8.22 15.12 4.74
N HIS A 363 -8.57 13.87 4.46
CA HIS A 363 -7.67 12.72 4.50
C HIS A 363 -7.86 11.89 3.25
N SER A 364 -6.78 11.69 2.49
CA SER A 364 -6.82 10.89 1.26
C SER A 364 -7.06 9.42 1.60
N CYS A 365 -8.31 8.98 1.49
CA CYS A 365 -8.77 7.65 1.88
C CYS A 365 -9.95 7.17 1.04
N ARG A 366 -10.24 5.86 1.09
CA ARG A 366 -11.37 5.20 0.43
C ARG A 366 -12.01 4.16 1.36
N PRO A 367 -12.63 4.60 2.47
CA PRO A 367 -13.28 3.70 3.40
C PRO A 367 -14.45 2.96 2.76
N ASP A 368 -14.69 1.73 3.22
CA ASP A 368 -15.79 0.88 2.80
C ASP A 368 -17.15 1.48 3.20
N ARG A 369 -17.68 2.31 2.31
CA ARG A 369 -18.98 2.97 2.46
C ARG A 369 -20.13 1.96 2.62
N PRO A 370 -20.23 0.88 1.83
CA PRO A 370 -21.20 -0.19 2.08
C PRO A 370 -21.16 -0.74 3.51
N ALA A 371 -19.98 -1.04 4.06
CA ALA A 371 -19.87 -1.57 5.43
C ALA A 371 -20.47 -0.61 6.48
N ILE A 372 -20.26 0.71 6.31
CA ILE A 372 -20.84 1.74 7.19
C ILE A 372 -22.37 1.80 7.05
N ALA A 373 -22.88 1.79 5.81
CA ALA A 373 -24.32 1.83 5.54
C ALA A 373 -25.03 0.62 6.16
N TRP A 374 -24.46 -0.58 5.99
CA TRP A 374 -25.00 -1.81 6.56
C TRP A 374 -24.91 -1.83 8.09
N ALA A 375 -23.81 -1.34 8.68
CA ALA A 375 -23.71 -1.22 10.15
C ALA A 375 -24.75 -0.22 10.70
N THR A 376 -25.08 0.83 9.94
CA THR A 376 -26.14 1.78 10.29
C THR A 376 -27.51 1.10 10.31
N TRP A 377 -27.80 0.30 9.27
CA TRP A 377 -29.02 -0.49 9.21
C TRP A 377 -29.14 -1.44 10.42
N ASP A 378 -28.06 -2.13 10.77
CA ASP A 378 -28.03 -3.03 11.93
C ASP A 378 -28.39 -2.29 13.22
N LEU A 379 -27.83 -1.09 13.43
CA LEU A 379 -28.12 -0.26 14.61
C LEU A 379 -29.57 0.19 14.70
N VAL A 380 -30.18 0.56 13.57
CA VAL A 380 -31.60 0.96 13.52
C VAL A 380 -32.49 -0.26 13.81
N ALA A 381 -32.20 -1.40 13.16
CA ALA A 381 -32.93 -2.64 13.35
C ALA A 381 -32.86 -3.15 14.81
N MET A 382 -31.74 -2.97 15.51
CA MET A 382 -31.63 -3.28 16.94
C MET A 382 -32.66 -2.54 17.79
N VAL A 383 -32.89 -1.26 17.51
CA VAL A 383 -33.80 -0.42 18.31
C VAL A 383 -35.26 -0.71 17.98
N GLU A 384 -35.54 -1.06 16.74
CA GLU A 384 -36.91 -1.36 16.28
C GLU A 384 -37.37 -2.78 16.65
N GLY A 385 -36.46 -3.77 16.71
CA GLY A 385 -36.83 -5.18 16.84
C GLY A 385 -36.18 -5.97 17.99
N GLY A 386 -35.22 -5.41 18.73
CA GLY A 386 -34.58 -6.06 19.88
C GLY A 386 -33.81 -7.36 19.58
N ARG A 387 -33.66 -7.76 18.30
CA ARG A 387 -32.90 -8.93 17.87
C ARG A 387 -31.90 -8.52 16.80
N HIS A 388 -30.66 -8.91 17.04
CA HIS A 388 -29.46 -8.42 16.35
C HIS A 388 -29.13 -9.13 15.04
N ASP A 389 -29.84 -10.21 14.78
CA ASP A 389 -29.71 -10.98 13.58
C ASP A 389 -31.07 -10.87 12.91
N GLY A 390 -31.13 -10.43 11.64
CA GLY A 390 -32.32 -10.70 10.84
C GLY A 390 -32.72 -12.17 11.03
N PRO A 391 -34.02 -12.53 10.98
CA PRO A 391 -34.45 -13.90 11.26
C PRO A 391 -33.56 -14.85 10.49
N ALA A 392 -32.93 -15.83 11.16
CA ALA A 392 -31.96 -16.71 10.53
C ALA A 392 -32.56 -17.31 9.25
N THR A 393 -32.15 -16.78 8.10
CA THR A 393 -32.87 -16.95 6.82
C THR A 393 -32.45 -18.22 6.11
N HIS A 394 -31.25 -18.74 6.42
CA HIS A 394 -30.66 -19.86 5.71
C HIS A 394 -30.51 -21.05 6.66
N ALA A 395 -31.22 -22.14 6.35
CA ALA A 395 -30.94 -23.44 6.95
C ALA A 395 -29.65 -23.99 6.34
N VAL A 396 -28.64 -24.22 7.16
CA VAL A 396 -27.36 -24.79 6.76
C VAL A 396 -27.22 -26.15 7.41
N THR A 397 -27.07 -27.19 6.59
CA THR A 397 -26.81 -28.54 7.06
C THR A 397 -25.30 -28.80 7.07
N PHE A 398 -24.75 -28.94 8.27
CA PHE A 398 -23.37 -29.37 8.48
C PHE A 398 -23.32 -30.89 8.47
N VAL A 399 -22.51 -31.45 7.58
CA VAL A 399 -22.40 -32.91 7.41
C VAL A 399 -21.00 -33.37 7.82
N TRP A 400 -20.97 -34.32 8.74
CA TRP A 400 -19.77 -35.08 9.08
C TRP A 400 -19.93 -36.53 8.61
N LYS A 401 -18.86 -37.10 8.07
CA LYS A 401 -18.86 -38.51 7.65
C LYS A 401 -17.87 -39.30 8.49
N SER A 402 -18.35 -40.29 9.24
CA SER A 402 -17.52 -41.16 10.06
C SER A 402 -18.21 -42.49 10.38
N GLN A 403 -17.52 -43.39 11.10
CA GLN A 403 -18.04 -44.72 11.42
C GLN A 403 -19.25 -44.64 12.37
N GLU A 404 -20.10 -45.67 12.36
CA GLU A 404 -21.24 -45.75 13.27
C GLU A 404 -20.78 -45.86 14.73
N GLY A 405 -21.47 -45.16 15.64
CA GLY A 405 -21.20 -45.20 17.09
C GLY A 405 -20.27 -44.09 17.61
N GLU A 406 -19.92 -43.09 16.81
CA GLU A 406 -19.16 -41.92 17.26
C GLU A 406 -20.07 -40.84 17.84
N ASP A 407 -19.59 -40.15 18.88
CA ASP A 407 -20.23 -38.94 19.39
C ASP A 407 -19.73 -37.73 18.60
N VAL A 408 -20.60 -37.17 17.76
CA VAL A 408 -20.31 -36.07 16.85
C VAL A 408 -21.04 -34.83 17.33
N SER A 409 -20.29 -33.76 17.63
CA SER A 409 -20.83 -32.45 17.94
C SER A 409 -20.22 -31.37 17.03
N LEU A 410 -20.99 -30.34 16.72
CA LEU A 410 -20.58 -29.17 15.96
C LEU A 410 -20.37 -27.99 16.91
N VAL A 411 -19.27 -27.27 16.72
CA VAL A 411 -18.94 -26.04 17.44
C VAL A 411 -18.48 -24.98 16.45
N GLY A 412 -18.87 -23.73 16.63
CA GLY A 412 -18.38 -22.62 15.83
C GLY A 412 -18.71 -21.26 16.40
N ASP A 413 -18.58 -20.23 15.56
CA ASP A 413 -18.89 -18.85 15.92
C ASP A 413 -20.35 -18.68 16.38
N PHE A 414 -21.26 -19.51 15.85
CA PHE A 414 -22.69 -19.51 16.14
C PHE A 414 -23.09 -20.31 17.41
N THR A 415 -22.14 -20.95 18.11
CA THR A 415 -22.41 -21.75 19.31
C THR A 415 -21.83 -21.11 20.58
N GLY A 416 -22.34 -19.93 20.95
CA GLY A 416 -21.87 -19.21 22.13
C GLY A 416 -20.39 -18.82 22.07
N SER A 417 -19.88 -18.49 20.88
CA SER A 417 -18.43 -18.30 20.63
C SER A 417 -17.61 -19.50 21.06
N TRP A 418 -17.89 -20.65 20.45
CA TRP A 418 -17.14 -21.90 20.64
C TRP A 418 -17.33 -22.64 21.97
N LYS A 419 -18.36 -22.28 22.76
CA LYS A 419 -18.56 -22.82 24.13
C LYS A 419 -19.67 -23.85 24.27
N GLU A 420 -20.59 -23.90 23.31
CA GLU A 420 -21.85 -24.66 23.44
C GLU A 420 -22.00 -25.68 22.31
N PRO A 421 -21.34 -26.86 22.37
CA PRO A 421 -21.42 -27.85 21.31
C PRO A 421 -22.85 -28.29 21.00
N MET A 422 -23.20 -28.33 19.72
CA MET A 422 -24.47 -28.84 19.23
C MET A 422 -24.30 -30.29 18.78
N LYS A 423 -25.04 -31.21 19.38
CA LYS A 423 -24.95 -32.64 19.05
C LYS A 423 -25.53 -32.92 17.66
N ALA A 424 -24.82 -33.73 16.86
CA ALA A 424 -25.27 -34.16 15.55
C ALA A 424 -26.25 -35.33 15.63
N SER A 425 -27.23 -35.32 14.73
CA SER A 425 -28.15 -36.43 14.51
C SER A 425 -27.50 -37.46 13.57
N HIS A 426 -27.51 -38.73 13.97
CA HIS A 426 -27.05 -39.83 13.12
C HIS A 426 -28.14 -40.15 12.08
N MET A 427 -27.81 -40.02 10.80
CA MET A 427 -28.77 -40.16 9.69
C MET A 427 -28.73 -41.55 9.02
N GLY A 428 -28.09 -42.54 9.67
CA GLY A 428 -27.86 -43.88 9.15
C GLY A 428 -26.61 -43.99 8.27
N GLY A 429 -25.91 -45.13 8.35
CA GLY A 429 -24.62 -45.32 7.69
C GLY A 429 -23.57 -44.33 8.23
N PRO A 430 -22.61 -43.89 7.42
CA PRO A 430 -21.50 -43.08 7.92
C PRO A 430 -21.81 -41.58 7.94
N ARG A 431 -23.04 -41.14 8.25
CA ARG A 431 -23.48 -39.74 8.09
C ARG A 431 -24.08 -39.16 9.38
N TYR A 432 -23.52 -38.04 9.83
CA TYR A 432 -24.00 -37.25 10.95
C TYR A 432 -24.30 -35.83 10.47
N GLU A 433 -25.43 -35.28 10.91
CA GLU A 433 -25.90 -33.96 10.48
C GLU A 433 -26.28 -33.05 11.63
N VAL A 434 -25.97 -31.76 11.47
CA VAL A 434 -26.51 -30.69 12.32
C VAL A 434 -27.08 -29.64 11.40
N GLU A 435 -28.38 -29.38 11.50
CA GLU A 435 -29.00 -28.24 10.84
C GLU A 435 -28.90 -27.01 11.76
N VAL A 436 -28.31 -25.94 11.23
CA VAL A 436 -28.19 -24.66 11.94
C VAL A 436 -28.78 -23.58 11.07
N ARG A 437 -29.69 -22.78 11.64
CA ARG A 437 -30.17 -21.59 10.97
C ARG A 437 -29.17 -20.47 11.20
N LEU A 438 -28.54 -20.00 10.12
CA LEU A 438 -27.53 -18.97 10.17
C LEU A 438 -28.01 -17.71 9.43
N PRO A 439 -27.74 -16.52 9.98
CA PRO A 439 -27.79 -15.28 9.23
C PRO A 439 -26.77 -15.27 8.08
N GLN A 440 -26.90 -14.29 7.19
CA GLN A 440 -25.87 -14.02 6.19
C GLN A 440 -24.56 -13.67 6.89
N GLY A 441 -23.46 -14.32 6.50
CA GLY A 441 -22.17 -14.10 7.14
C GLY A 441 -21.16 -15.20 6.91
N LYS A 442 -19.92 -14.95 7.32
CA LYS A 442 -18.83 -15.92 7.33
C LYS A 442 -18.67 -16.47 8.75
N TYR A 443 -18.68 -17.79 8.87
CA TYR A 443 -18.61 -18.48 10.16
C TYR A 443 -17.49 -19.52 10.15
N TYR A 444 -16.68 -19.52 11.20
CA TYR A 444 -15.72 -20.57 11.47
C TYR A 444 -16.34 -21.66 12.34
N TYR A 445 -15.99 -22.91 12.08
CA TYR A 445 -16.50 -24.06 12.83
C TYR A 445 -15.52 -25.24 12.84
N LYS A 446 -15.75 -26.17 13.76
CA LYS A 446 -15.10 -27.48 13.90
C LYS A 446 -16.10 -28.52 14.39
N TYR A 447 -15.70 -29.78 14.28
CA TYR A 447 -16.38 -30.90 14.89
C TYR A 447 -15.62 -31.37 16.13
N ILE A 448 -16.36 -31.84 17.13
CA ILE A 448 -15.84 -32.59 18.27
C ILE A 448 -16.28 -34.04 18.06
N ILE A 449 -15.32 -34.93 17.82
CA ILE A 449 -15.54 -36.35 17.57
C ILE A 449 -14.95 -37.12 18.74
N ASN A 450 -15.77 -37.77 19.55
CA ASN A 450 -15.35 -38.49 20.76
C ASN A 450 -14.43 -37.63 21.67
N GLY A 451 -14.79 -36.35 21.84
CA GLY A 451 -14.03 -35.38 22.63
C GLY A 451 -12.81 -34.75 21.92
N GLN A 452 -12.48 -35.16 20.70
CA GLN A 452 -11.37 -34.59 19.93
C GLN A 452 -11.84 -33.54 18.92
N TRP A 453 -11.19 -32.37 18.94
CA TRP A 453 -11.43 -31.31 17.97
C TRP A 453 -10.86 -31.67 16.61
N ARG A 454 -11.72 -31.70 15.58
CA ARG A 454 -11.38 -32.03 14.20
C ARG A 454 -11.97 -31.01 13.24
N HIS A 455 -11.31 -30.83 12.11
CA HIS A 455 -11.86 -30.13 10.96
C HIS A 455 -12.13 -31.14 9.85
N SER A 456 -13.13 -30.87 9.00
CA SER A 456 -13.43 -31.65 7.81
C SER A 456 -12.42 -31.31 6.72
N THR A 457 -11.81 -32.33 6.12
CA THR A 457 -10.97 -32.19 4.93
C THR A 457 -11.78 -31.98 3.66
N ALA A 458 -13.10 -32.24 3.71
CA ALA A 458 -14.00 -32.10 2.57
C ALA A 458 -14.70 -30.73 2.50
N SER A 459 -14.50 -29.87 3.51
CA SER A 459 -15.10 -28.53 3.58
C SER A 459 -14.01 -27.47 3.51
N PRO A 460 -14.31 -26.25 3.03
CA PRO A 460 -13.33 -25.16 3.01
C PRO A 460 -12.71 -24.95 4.40
N THR A 461 -11.43 -24.63 4.43
CA THR A 461 -10.68 -24.36 5.67
C THR A 461 -9.92 -23.06 5.57
N GLU A 462 -9.72 -22.44 6.73
CA GLU A 462 -8.88 -21.25 6.91
C GLU A 462 -8.06 -21.42 8.18
N ARG A 463 -6.86 -20.81 8.17
CA ARG A 463 -5.95 -20.83 9.30
C ARG A 463 -6.11 -19.56 10.11
N ASP A 464 -6.35 -19.70 11.42
CA ASP A 464 -6.47 -18.57 12.33
C ASP A 464 -5.11 -18.01 12.78
N GLU A 465 -5.16 -16.89 13.50
CA GLU A 465 -4.00 -16.17 14.04
C GLU A 465 -3.12 -17.00 14.98
N ARG A 466 -3.66 -18.09 15.55
CA ARG A 466 -2.96 -19.00 16.44
C ARG A 466 -2.42 -20.23 15.72
N GLY A 467 -2.56 -20.26 14.39
CA GLY A 467 -2.12 -21.35 13.53
C GLY A 467 -3.10 -22.53 13.47
N ASN A 468 -4.29 -22.43 14.10
CA ASN A 468 -5.27 -23.51 14.05
C ASN A 468 -6.01 -23.48 12.71
N ILE A 469 -6.21 -24.66 12.14
CA ILE A 469 -7.02 -24.84 10.93
C ILE A 469 -8.48 -25.03 11.39
N ASN A 470 -9.38 -24.17 10.92
CA ASN A 470 -10.83 -24.27 11.16
C ASN A 470 -11.55 -24.44 9.82
N ASN A 471 -12.71 -25.09 9.81
CA ASN A 471 -13.57 -25.02 8.65
C ASN A 471 -14.24 -23.65 8.57
N VAL A 472 -14.57 -23.25 7.35
CA VAL A 472 -15.23 -21.97 7.07
C VAL A 472 -16.44 -22.17 6.19
N ILE A 473 -17.52 -21.49 6.53
CA ILE A 473 -18.72 -21.42 5.69
C ILE A 473 -19.11 -19.96 5.50
N VAL A 474 -19.51 -19.62 4.26
CA VAL A 474 -20.03 -18.29 3.91
C VAL A 474 -21.49 -18.47 3.50
N VAL A 475 -22.38 -17.88 4.28
CA VAL A 475 -23.82 -17.81 4.02
C VAL A 475 -24.08 -16.50 3.28
N SER A 476 -24.54 -16.58 2.04
CA SER A 476 -24.79 -15.44 1.14
C SER A 476 -26.24 -15.44 0.64
N ASP A 477 -26.70 -14.37 -0.02
CA ASP A 477 -28.09 -14.21 -0.49
C ASP A 477 -28.51 -15.22 -1.56
N THR A 478 -27.57 -16.01 -2.07
CA THR A 478 -27.83 -17.09 -3.02
C THR A 478 -27.44 -18.41 -2.36
N ALA A 479 -28.42 -19.27 -2.09
CA ALA A 479 -28.13 -20.68 -1.87
C ALA A 479 -27.67 -21.28 -3.20
N SER A 480 -26.38 -21.19 -3.54
CA SER A 480 -25.84 -21.82 -4.74
C SER A 480 -25.03 -23.05 -4.37
N VAL A 481 -25.56 -24.23 -4.71
CA VAL A 481 -24.74 -25.41 -4.95
C VAL A 481 -23.97 -25.18 -6.26
N ARG A 482 -22.66 -24.98 -6.13
CA ARG A 482 -21.58 -25.03 -7.15
C ARG A 482 -21.37 -23.81 -8.08
N PRO A 483 -20.11 -23.62 -8.52
CA PRO A 483 -19.57 -22.31 -8.84
C PRO A 483 -19.81 -21.97 -10.30
N SER A 484 -20.45 -20.84 -10.54
CA SER A 484 -20.28 -20.11 -11.79
C SER A 484 -19.83 -18.70 -11.42
N ILE A 485 -18.69 -18.31 -11.99
CA ILE A 485 -18.20 -16.94 -11.96
C ILE A 485 -19.22 -16.13 -12.77
N GLN A 486 -20.12 -15.45 -12.07
CA GLN A 486 -20.79 -14.29 -12.61
C GLN A 486 -20.47 -13.12 -11.67
N GLN A 487 -19.85 -12.09 -12.26
CA GLN A 487 -19.68 -10.80 -11.62
C GLN A 487 -21.01 -10.38 -11.00
N GLN A 488 -21.06 -10.33 -9.67
CA GLN A 488 -22.23 -9.82 -8.99
C GLN A 488 -22.44 -8.36 -9.42
N LYS A 489 -23.56 -8.13 -10.10
CA LYS A 489 -24.17 -6.80 -10.15
C LYS A 489 -24.50 -6.45 -8.71
N LYS A 490 -23.67 -5.61 -8.07
CA LYS A 490 -24.06 -4.91 -6.84
C LYS A 490 -25.33 -4.15 -7.19
N ASP A 491 -26.47 -4.59 -6.68
CA ASP A 491 -27.73 -3.91 -6.91
C ASP A 491 -27.66 -2.53 -6.23
N ALA A 492 -27.27 -1.54 -7.02
CA ALA A 492 -27.15 -0.14 -6.62
C ALA A 492 -28.47 0.40 -6.05
N ASN A 493 -29.60 -0.26 -6.32
CA ASN A 493 -30.91 0.11 -5.79
C ASN A 493 -31.07 -0.21 -4.29
N ILE A 494 -30.53 -1.31 -3.77
CA ILE A 494 -30.62 -1.61 -2.32
C ILE A 494 -29.75 -0.63 -1.53
N ILE A 495 -28.54 -0.35 -2.02
CA ILE A 495 -27.64 0.62 -1.40
C ILE A 495 -28.25 2.03 -1.46
N LYS A 496 -28.85 2.44 -2.59
CA LYS A 496 -29.54 3.74 -2.70
C LYS A 496 -30.75 3.87 -1.77
N VAL A 497 -31.44 2.76 -1.46
CA VAL A 497 -32.56 2.76 -0.52
C VAL A 497 -32.08 2.89 0.94
N ILE A 498 -30.90 2.35 1.29
CA ILE A 498 -30.27 2.49 2.62
C ILE A 498 -29.59 3.86 2.78
N GLU A 499 -29.12 4.46 1.69
CA GLU A 499 -28.48 5.78 1.68
C GLU A 499 -29.46 6.96 1.64
N ARG A 500 -30.78 6.70 1.76
CA ARG A 500 -31.75 7.79 1.89
C ARG A 500 -31.47 8.62 3.15
N PRO A 501 -31.82 9.91 3.15
CA PRO A 501 -31.82 10.68 4.38
C PRO A 501 -32.66 9.96 5.44
N LEU A 502 -32.05 9.68 6.59
CA LEU A 502 -32.76 9.14 7.74
C LEU A 502 -33.78 10.17 8.22
N THR A 503 -34.96 9.70 8.59
CA THR A 503 -35.99 10.51 9.27
C THR A 503 -35.49 10.94 10.66
N GLU A 504 -36.14 11.94 11.25
CA GLU A 504 -35.78 12.43 12.59
C GLU A 504 -35.89 11.33 13.66
N ASN A 505 -36.93 10.50 13.57
CA ASN A 505 -37.09 9.34 14.45
C ASN A 505 -35.96 8.31 14.27
N GLU A 506 -35.60 7.97 13.03
CA GLU A 506 -34.49 7.03 12.75
C GLU A 506 -33.15 7.58 13.25
N ARG A 507 -32.89 8.89 13.10
CA ARG A 507 -31.70 9.56 13.65
C ARG A 507 -31.66 9.48 15.16
N PHE A 508 -32.77 9.79 15.81
CA PHE A 508 -32.88 9.69 17.27
C PHE A 508 -32.63 8.26 17.76
N MET A 509 -33.22 7.27 17.08
CA MET A 509 -33.03 5.85 17.38
C MET A 509 -31.59 5.41 17.15
N LEU A 510 -30.98 5.78 16.03
CA LEU A 510 -29.58 5.49 15.72
C LEU A 510 -28.63 6.08 16.76
N ALA A 511 -28.81 7.35 17.12
CA ALA A 511 -28.02 8.00 18.17
C ALA A 511 -28.25 7.35 19.54
N LYS A 512 -29.46 6.85 19.83
CA LYS A 512 -29.75 6.07 21.04
C LYS A 512 -29.03 4.72 21.00
N ALA A 513 -29.11 3.97 19.90
CA ALA A 513 -28.45 2.68 19.69
C ALA A 513 -26.93 2.79 19.88
N ALA A 514 -26.32 3.73 19.17
CA ALA A 514 -24.88 3.97 19.22
C ALA A 514 -24.42 4.35 20.65
N ARG A 515 -25.22 5.15 21.36
CA ARG A 515 -24.95 5.48 22.77
C ARG A 515 -25.11 4.25 23.68
N CYS A 516 -26.16 3.47 23.52
CA CYS A 516 -26.38 2.25 24.31
C CYS A 516 -25.20 1.27 24.17
N ILE A 517 -24.70 1.06 22.94
CA ILE A 517 -23.52 0.23 22.68
C ILE A 517 -22.27 0.83 23.32
N ALA A 518 -22.08 2.16 23.24
CA ALA A 518 -20.97 2.83 23.90
C ALA A 518 -20.98 2.65 25.44
N PHE A 519 -22.17 2.58 26.04
CA PHE A 519 -22.37 2.42 27.48
C PHE A 519 -22.41 0.95 27.94
N SER A 520 -22.69 -0.01 27.05
CA SER A 520 -22.58 -1.45 27.36
C SER A 520 -21.13 -1.93 27.47
N VAL A 521 -20.15 -1.09 27.09
CA VAL A 521 -18.73 -1.38 27.27
C VAL A 521 -18.35 -1.22 28.75
N CYS A 522 -18.09 -2.36 29.42
CA CYS A 522 -17.76 -2.41 30.85
C CYS A 522 -16.40 -1.71 31.15
N PRO A 523 -16.29 -0.85 32.19
CA PRO A 523 -15.10 -0.03 32.44
C PRO A 523 -13.79 -0.79 32.77
N ILE A 524 -13.88 -2.07 33.14
CA ILE A 524 -12.87 -2.75 33.97
C ILE A 524 -11.72 -3.38 33.15
N ARG A 525 -11.77 -3.40 31.81
CA ARG A 525 -10.71 -4.02 30.98
C ARG A 525 -9.83 -3.04 30.19
N LEU A 526 -10.01 -1.73 30.35
CA LEU A 526 -9.21 -0.70 29.68
C LEU A 526 -8.08 -0.14 30.55
N THR A 527 -7.65 -0.88 31.57
CA THR A 527 -6.37 -0.60 32.23
C THR A 527 -5.24 -1.22 31.39
N PRO A 528 -4.13 -0.51 31.14
CA PRO A 528 -2.93 -1.17 30.65
C PRO A 528 -2.56 -2.26 31.67
N LYS A 529 -2.29 -3.47 31.18
CA LYS A 529 -1.55 -4.46 31.98
C LYS A 529 -0.12 -4.00 32.13
#